data_AF-A0A066ZMX2-F1
#
_entry.id   AF-A0A066ZMX2-F1
#
_cell.length_a   1.000
_cell.length_b   1.000
_cell.length_c   1.000
_cell.angle_alpha   90.00
_cell.angle_beta   90.00
_cell.angle_gamma   90.00
#
_symmetry.space_group_name_H-M   'P 1'
#
loop_
_entity.id
_entity.type
_entity.pdbx_description
1 polymer ?
#
loop_
_entity_poly.entity_id
_entity_poly.type
_entity_poly.pdbx_seq_one_letter_code
_entity_poly.pdbx_strand_id
1 'polypeptide(L)'
;MSIALAHKRKMRQLQQEAEQKQPESLETGTVEKPVLTQADLAKSSTDLDADLTALRAIPDHKDRDELKKQLIEKYRQPVMEIMKDYGSFAGQKLVFWWIMWRLDVEGFEPVQADMLVGVEKGLTTEEPFSRDFATLYLDSVQDFTAAGMKSGADFDESYLNGAIAMLESGKVITNDAVKSKLYVCHGRLALARDDNKVAIDSLEKALKYNDKAGVKTDLKKAKAKG
;
A
#
# COMPACT_ATOMS: atom_id res chain seq x y z
N MET A 1 -18.86 21.34 -7.96
CA MET A 1 -18.45 20.97 -6.58
C MET A 1 -17.35 19.92 -6.69
N SER A 2 -16.21 20.11 -6.00
CA SER A 2 -15.01 19.28 -6.19
C SER A 2 -15.20 17.85 -5.65
N ILE A 3 -14.86 16.85 -6.46
CA ILE A 3 -14.89 15.41 -6.14
C ILE A 3 -14.03 15.10 -4.89
N ALA A 4 -12.94 15.85 -4.69
CA ALA A 4 -12.09 15.72 -3.51
C ALA A 4 -12.82 16.02 -2.18
N LEU A 5 -13.81 16.92 -2.21
CA LEU A 5 -14.60 17.26 -1.02
C LEU A 5 -15.62 16.17 -0.70
N ALA A 6 -16.18 15.51 -1.72
CA ALA A 6 -17.10 14.38 -1.54
C ALA A 6 -16.39 13.16 -0.92
N HIS A 7 -15.16 12.89 -1.37
CA HIS A 7 -14.35 11.80 -0.81
C HIS A 7 -13.94 12.07 0.65
N LYS A 8 -13.49 13.29 0.96
CA LYS A 8 -13.15 13.67 2.35
C LYS A 8 -14.34 13.56 3.30
N ARG A 9 -15.55 13.82 2.81
CA ARG A 9 -16.81 13.62 3.56
C ARG A 9 -17.11 12.13 3.77
N LYS A 10 -16.94 11.31 2.73
CA LYS A 10 -17.11 9.85 2.80
C LYS A 10 -16.13 9.21 3.80
N MET A 11 -14.86 9.59 3.76
CA MET A 11 -13.85 9.09 4.73
C MET A 11 -14.19 9.48 6.17
N ARG A 12 -14.72 10.69 6.38
CA ARG A 12 -15.13 11.16 7.70
C ARG A 12 -16.40 10.48 8.21
N GLN A 13 -17.34 10.14 7.33
CA GLN A 13 -18.53 9.35 7.68
C GLN A 13 -18.16 7.91 8.05
N LEU A 14 -17.28 7.27 7.29
CA LEU A 14 -16.77 5.92 7.62
C LEU A 14 -16.04 5.89 8.97
N GLN A 15 -15.33 6.97 9.30
CA GLN A 15 -14.67 7.12 10.61
C GLN A 15 -15.69 7.24 11.76
N GLN A 16 -16.76 8.02 11.58
CA GLN A 16 -17.84 8.17 12.57
C GLN A 16 -18.68 6.90 12.73
N GLU A 17 -18.92 6.17 11.63
CA GLU A 17 -19.64 4.88 11.66
C GLU A 17 -18.82 3.77 12.32
N ALA A 18 -17.49 3.81 12.22
CA ALA A 18 -16.59 2.90 12.91
C ALA A 18 -16.55 3.20 14.43
N GLU A 19 -16.60 4.47 14.83
CA GLU A 19 -16.67 4.89 16.24
C GLU A 19 -18.00 4.49 16.91
N GLN A 20 -19.08 4.33 16.15
CA GLN A 20 -20.40 3.92 16.66
C GLN A 20 -20.64 2.41 16.68
N LYS A 21 -19.81 1.59 16.02
CA LYS A 21 -19.98 0.13 15.92
C LYS A 21 -18.97 -0.63 16.78
N GLN A 22 -18.85 -0.29 18.06
CA GLN A 22 -18.27 -1.23 19.03
C GLN A 22 -19.26 -2.39 19.24
N PRO A 23 -18.87 -3.66 19.02
CA PRO A 23 -19.78 -4.76 19.23
C PRO A 23 -19.97 -5.02 20.73
N GLU A 24 -21.25 -5.01 21.10
CA GLU A 24 -21.81 -5.51 22.35
C GLU A 24 -21.54 -7.02 22.47
N SER A 25 -21.13 -7.45 23.65
CA SER A 25 -20.61 -8.78 23.99
C SER A 25 -21.59 -9.93 23.69
N LEU A 26 -21.06 -11.06 23.18
CA LEU A 26 -21.76 -12.34 23.19
C LEU A 26 -20.88 -13.43 23.83
N GLU A 27 -21.38 -13.98 24.93
CA GLU A 27 -20.92 -15.24 25.52
C GLU A 27 -21.42 -16.43 24.68
N THR A 28 -20.57 -17.43 24.46
CA THR A 28 -20.89 -18.87 24.67
C THR A 28 -19.67 -19.72 24.35
N GLY A 29 -19.37 -20.68 25.21
CA GLY A 29 -18.16 -21.50 25.12
C GLY A 29 -18.28 -22.68 24.17
N THR A 30 -17.15 -23.05 23.54
CA THR A 30 -16.74 -24.42 23.23
C THR A 30 -15.22 -24.43 23.05
N VAL A 31 -14.57 -25.56 23.32
CA VAL A 31 -13.10 -25.72 23.42
C VAL A 31 -12.41 -25.41 22.08
N GLU A 32 -11.75 -24.26 21.97
CA GLU A 32 -10.94 -23.89 20.81
C GLU A 32 -9.60 -23.27 21.23
N LYS A 33 -8.59 -23.35 20.35
CA LYS A 33 -7.24 -22.75 20.49
C LYS A 33 -7.32 -21.38 21.13
N PRO A 34 -6.30 -20.90 21.89
CA PRO A 34 -6.39 -19.62 22.58
C PRO A 34 -6.69 -18.52 21.57
N VAL A 35 -7.96 -18.13 21.50
CA VAL A 35 -8.44 -17.00 20.73
C VAL A 35 -7.88 -15.80 21.46
N LEU A 36 -7.06 -15.01 20.78
CA LEU A 36 -6.53 -13.77 21.36
C LEU A 36 -7.71 -12.95 21.88
N THR A 37 -7.69 -12.65 23.16
CA THR A 37 -8.75 -11.87 23.77
C THR A 37 -8.63 -10.41 23.35
N GLN A 38 -9.71 -9.63 23.49
CA GLN A 38 -9.64 -8.19 23.27
C GLN A 38 -8.58 -7.50 24.16
N ALA A 39 -8.32 -8.06 25.34
CA ALA A 39 -7.26 -7.61 26.23
C ALA A 39 -5.85 -7.88 25.64
N ASP A 40 -5.65 -9.00 24.95
CA ASP A 40 -4.38 -9.32 24.29
C ASP A 40 -4.11 -8.39 23.09
N LEU A 41 -5.16 -8.01 22.34
CA LEU A 41 -5.06 -7.03 21.26
C LEU A 41 -4.76 -5.62 21.77
N ALA A 42 -5.39 -5.22 22.88
CA ALA A 42 -5.11 -3.94 23.54
C ALA A 42 -3.68 -3.88 24.10
N LYS A 43 -3.20 -4.98 24.69
CA LYS A 43 -1.80 -5.12 25.12
C LYS A 43 -0.83 -5.01 23.94
N SER A 44 -1.12 -5.71 22.84
CA SER A 44 -0.30 -5.65 21.62
C SER A 44 -0.14 -4.21 21.09
N SER A 45 -1.18 -3.40 21.21
CA SER A 45 -1.15 -1.98 20.83
C SER A 45 -0.28 -1.14 21.77
N THR A 46 -0.23 -1.47 23.07
CA THR A 46 0.65 -0.78 24.03
C THR A 46 2.11 -1.17 23.82
N ASP A 47 2.38 -2.46 23.59
CA ASP A 47 3.72 -2.96 23.33
C ASP A 47 4.30 -2.36 22.03
N LEU A 48 3.45 -2.02 21.07
CA LEU A 48 3.85 -1.45 19.78
C LEU A 48 4.61 -0.14 19.93
N ASP A 49 4.19 0.75 20.83
CA ASP A 49 4.84 2.05 21.00
C ASP A 49 6.26 1.91 21.59
N ALA A 50 6.45 0.94 22.49
CA ALA A 50 7.76 0.60 23.04
C ALA A 50 8.68 0.02 21.95
N ASP A 51 8.15 -0.89 21.13
CA ASP A 51 8.91 -1.51 20.03
C ASP A 51 9.28 -0.50 18.94
N LEU A 52 8.38 0.43 18.60
CA LEU A 52 8.67 1.53 17.68
C LEU A 52 9.77 2.45 18.22
N THR A 53 9.80 2.68 19.54
CA THR A 53 10.85 3.46 20.19
C THR A 53 12.19 2.73 20.13
N ALA A 54 12.20 1.42 20.40
CA ALA A 54 13.39 0.58 20.29
C ALA A 54 13.95 0.57 18.86
N LEU A 55 13.09 0.42 17.83
CA LEU A 55 13.49 0.48 16.43
C LEU A 55 14.15 1.82 16.05
N ARG A 56 13.60 2.94 16.53
CA ARG A 56 14.17 4.29 16.26
C ARG A 56 15.52 4.51 16.93
N ALA A 57 15.79 3.84 18.05
CA ALA A 57 17.05 3.94 18.77
C ALA A 57 18.21 3.20 18.10
N ILE A 58 17.93 2.24 17.21
CA ILE A 58 18.96 1.48 16.49
C ILE A 58 19.45 2.27 15.27
N PRO A 59 20.73 2.70 15.23
CA PRO A 59 21.26 3.47 14.11
C PRO A 59 21.58 2.60 12.89
N ASP A 60 22.04 1.37 13.11
CA ASP A 60 22.45 0.47 12.03
C ASP A 60 21.23 -0.15 11.32
N HIS A 61 21.30 -0.19 9.98
CA HIS A 61 20.19 -0.70 9.18
C HIS A 61 20.01 -2.22 9.31
N LYS A 62 21.09 -3.00 9.41
CA LYS A 62 21.01 -4.47 9.51
C LYS A 62 20.46 -4.88 10.87
N ASP A 63 20.93 -4.24 11.94
CA ASP A 63 20.42 -4.50 13.28
C ASP A 63 18.93 -4.12 13.39
N ARG A 64 18.52 -3.04 12.72
CA ARG A 64 17.11 -2.64 12.66
C ARG A 64 16.27 -3.67 11.91
N ASP A 65 16.75 -4.19 10.79
CA ASP A 65 16.03 -5.23 10.03
C ASP A 65 15.94 -6.55 10.80
N GLU A 66 16.93 -6.88 11.62
CA GLU A 66 16.87 -8.05 12.50
C GLU A 66 15.80 -7.89 13.59
N LEU A 67 15.70 -6.70 14.21
CA LEU A 67 14.60 -6.41 15.14
C LEU A 67 13.24 -6.46 14.43
N LYS A 68 13.11 -5.91 13.21
CA LYS A 68 11.87 -6.00 12.42
C LYS A 68 11.44 -7.45 12.22
N LYS A 69 12.35 -8.38 11.88
CA LYS A 69 12.01 -9.83 11.75
C LYS A 69 11.40 -10.39 13.04
N GLN A 70 11.99 -10.07 14.19
CA GLN A 70 11.48 -10.51 15.49
C GLN A 70 10.09 -9.92 15.77
N LEU A 71 9.87 -8.65 15.43
CA LEU A 71 8.58 -7.97 15.60
C LEU A 71 7.51 -8.50 14.63
N ILE A 72 7.88 -8.78 13.37
CA ILE A 72 6.98 -9.42 12.39
C ILE A 72 6.44 -10.73 12.95
N GLU A 73 7.30 -11.54 13.57
CA GLU A 73 6.88 -12.80 14.18
C GLU A 73 6.06 -12.60 15.45
N LYS A 74 6.49 -11.70 16.36
CA LYS A 74 5.75 -11.33 17.57
C LYS A 74 4.31 -10.92 17.27
N TYR A 75 4.11 -10.14 16.21
CA TYR A 75 2.82 -9.54 15.87
C TYR A 75 2.03 -10.31 14.80
N ARG A 76 2.58 -11.40 14.26
CA ARG A 76 1.89 -12.22 13.24
C ARG A 76 0.50 -12.64 13.72
N GLN A 77 0.40 -13.30 14.87
CA GLN A 77 -0.87 -13.82 15.36
C GLN A 77 -1.89 -12.69 15.65
N PRO A 78 -1.55 -11.61 16.40
CA PRO A 78 -2.46 -10.48 16.59
C PRO A 78 -2.96 -9.84 15.30
N VAL A 79 -2.07 -9.60 14.33
CA VAL A 79 -2.45 -8.98 13.05
C VAL A 79 -3.37 -9.91 12.27
N MET A 80 -3.09 -11.20 12.21
CA MET A 80 -3.94 -12.16 11.51
C MET A 80 -5.35 -12.22 12.09
N GLU A 81 -5.53 -12.13 13.41
CA GLU A 81 -6.87 -12.05 14.01
C GLU A 81 -7.56 -10.72 13.67
N ILE A 82 -6.84 -9.59 13.72
CA ILE A 82 -7.39 -8.30 13.28
C ILE A 82 -7.83 -8.36 11.80
N MET A 83 -7.05 -9.01 10.94
CA MET A 83 -7.36 -9.07 9.52
C MET A 83 -8.58 -9.93 9.20
N LYS A 84 -8.89 -10.95 10.02
CA LYS A 84 -10.08 -11.79 9.88
C LYS A 84 -11.36 -11.08 10.32
N ASP A 85 -11.32 -10.44 11.49
CA ASP A 85 -12.53 -10.02 12.20
C ASP A 85 -12.97 -8.60 11.85
N TYR A 86 -12.05 -7.73 11.43
CA TYR A 86 -12.37 -6.32 11.25
C TYR A 86 -12.89 -6.02 9.84
N GLY A 87 -14.06 -5.37 9.79
CA GLY A 87 -14.65 -4.84 8.57
C GLY A 87 -13.89 -3.63 7.99
N SER A 88 -13.14 -2.89 8.82
CA SER A 88 -12.36 -1.70 8.46
C SER A 88 -11.02 -1.69 9.17
N PHE A 89 -9.96 -1.23 8.49
CA PHE A 89 -8.62 -1.07 9.03
C PHE A 89 -8.28 0.39 9.37
N ALA A 90 -9.24 1.30 9.32
CA ALA A 90 -9.02 2.68 9.72
C ALA A 90 -8.51 2.76 11.18
N GLY A 91 -7.38 3.44 11.40
CA GLY A 91 -6.75 3.58 12.71
C GLY A 91 -5.99 2.34 13.22
N GLN A 92 -5.90 1.25 12.45
CA GLN A 92 -5.21 0.02 12.86
C GLN A 92 -3.68 0.15 12.75
N LYS A 93 -3.06 0.84 13.70
CA LYS A 93 -1.62 1.12 13.75
C LYS A 93 -0.76 -0.14 13.64
N LEU A 94 -1.18 -1.20 14.34
CA LEU A 94 -0.44 -2.45 14.38
C LEU A 94 -0.39 -3.11 13.00
N VAL A 95 -1.51 -3.12 12.28
CA VAL A 95 -1.58 -3.63 10.89
C VAL A 95 -0.70 -2.80 9.98
N PHE A 96 -0.76 -1.47 10.09
CA PHE A 96 0.09 -0.57 9.31
C PHE A 96 1.58 -0.86 9.49
N TRP A 97 2.08 -0.86 10.73
CA TRP A 97 3.50 -1.08 11.00
C TRP A 97 3.97 -2.48 10.65
N TRP A 98 3.14 -3.49 10.90
CA TRP A 98 3.46 -4.86 10.54
C TRP A 98 3.64 -5.03 9.02
N ILE A 99 2.74 -4.49 8.21
CA ILE A 99 2.88 -4.47 6.75
C ILE A 99 4.16 -3.73 6.34
N MET A 100 4.47 -2.62 6.99
CA MET A 100 5.63 -1.81 6.63
C MET A 100 6.96 -2.46 6.95
N TRP A 101 7.05 -3.15 8.10
CA TRP A 101 8.24 -3.92 8.43
C TRP A 101 8.44 -5.10 7.49
N ARG A 102 7.34 -5.77 7.08
CA ARG A 102 7.42 -6.83 6.07
C ARG A 102 7.88 -6.28 4.74
N LEU A 103 7.39 -5.11 4.31
CA LEU A 103 7.86 -4.49 3.06
C LEU A 103 9.37 -4.23 3.09
N ASP A 104 9.89 -3.75 4.23
CA ASP A 104 11.33 -3.48 4.39
C ASP A 104 12.20 -4.76 4.35
N VAL A 105 11.71 -5.86 4.94
CA VAL A 105 12.51 -7.08 5.18
C VAL A 105 12.28 -8.17 4.13
N GLU A 106 11.02 -8.37 3.72
CA GLU A 106 10.59 -9.43 2.81
C GLU A 106 10.49 -8.93 1.36
N GLY A 107 10.42 -7.61 1.16
CA GLY A 107 10.22 -6.98 -0.14
C GLY A 107 8.75 -6.86 -0.56
N PHE A 108 8.52 -6.39 -1.78
CA PHE A 108 7.18 -6.05 -2.25
C PHE A 108 6.30 -7.29 -2.50
N GLU A 109 6.80 -8.28 -3.26
CA GLU A 109 5.98 -9.41 -3.72
C GLU A 109 5.31 -10.20 -2.57
N PRO A 110 6.02 -10.57 -1.48
CA PRO A 110 5.40 -11.32 -0.39
C PRO A 110 4.35 -10.54 0.41
N VAL A 111 4.30 -9.21 0.24
CA VAL A 111 3.54 -8.27 1.08
C VAL A 111 2.42 -7.59 0.29
N GLN A 112 2.50 -7.60 -1.04
CA GLN A 112 1.60 -6.89 -1.94
C GLN A 112 0.12 -7.20 -1.68
N ALA A 113 -0.22 -8.47 -1.43
CA ALA A 113 -1.60 -8.88 -1.17
C ALA A 113 -2.16 -8.23 0.10
N ASP A 114 -1.38 -8.19 1.18
CA ASP A 114 -1.78 -7.56 2.44
C ASP A 114 -1.88 -6.04 2.31
N MET A 115 -0.99 -5.42 1.53
CA MET A 115 -1.12 -4.00 1.19
C MET A 115 -2.41 -3.73 0.42
N LEU A 116 -2.77 -4.57 -0.55
CA LEU A 116 -4.01 -4.39 -1.31
C LEU A 116 -5.24 -4.52 -0.40
N VAL A 117 -5.26 -5.50 0.51
CA VAL A 117 -6.31 -5.63 1.53
C VAL A 117 -6.36 -4.37 2.43
N GLY A 118 -5.20 -3.83 2.80
CA GLY A 118 -5.10 -2.56 3.52
C GLY A 118 -5.74 -1.40 2.77
N VAL A 119 -5.52 -1.28 1.47
CA VAL A 119 -6.19 -0.27 0.63
C VAL A 119 -7.71 -0.48 0.61
N GLU A 120 -8.16 -1.72 0.42
CA GLU A 120 -9.59 -2.05 0.31
C GLU A 120 -10.36 -1.82 1.63
N LYS A 121 -9.72 -2.11 2.76
CA LYS A 121 -10.29 -1.91 4.10
C LYS A 121 -10.02 -0.53 4.69
N GLY A 122 -9.42 0.39 3.92
CA GLY A 122 -9.25 1.78 4.32
C GLY A 122 -8.21 1.99 5.44
N LEU A 123 -7.13 1.22 5.44
CA LEU A 123 -6.01 1.38 6.35
C LEU A 123 -5.46 2.80 6.29
N THR A 124 -5.21 3.39 7.45
CA THR A 124 -4.61 4.72 7.59
C THR A 124 -3.10 4.63 7.77
N THR A 125 -2.38 5.64 7.30
CA THR A 125 -0.95 5.78 7.53
C THR A 125 -0.67 6.42 8.88
N GLU A 126 0.47 6.07 9.48
CA GLU A 126 0.98 6.65 10.72
C GLU A 126 2.11 7.64 10.46
N GLU A 127 2.42 8.50 11.44
CA GLU A 127 3.61 9.34 11.35
C GLU A 127 4.90 8.49 11.23
N PRO A 128 5.88 8.91 10.40
CA PRO A 128 6.00 10.21 9.73
C PRO A 128 5.41 10.27 8.31
N PHE A 129 4.61 9.27 7.90
CA PHE A 129 4.08 9.21 6.55
C PHE A 129 3.00 10.28 6.34
N SER A 130 3.22 11.18 5.38
CA SER A 130 2.29 12.27 5.05
C SER A 130 1.27 11.92 3.97
N ARG A 131 1.45 10.78 3.29
CA ARG A 131 0.60 10.29 2.21
C ARG A 131 -0.38 9.25 2.76
N ASP A 132 -1.55 9.11 2.13
CA ASP A 132 -2.48 8.03 2.47
C ASP A 132 -1.95 6.65 2.03
N PHE A 133 -2.54 5.59 2.58
CA PHE A 133 -2.05 4.23 2.38
C PHE A 133 -2.23 3.74 0.93
N ALA A 134 -3.29 4.18 0.24
CA ALA A 134 -3.48 3.87 -1.18
C ALA A 134 -2.38 4.48 -2.05
N THR A 135 -1.98 5.72 -1.76
CA THR A 135 -0.86 6.38 -2.40
C THR A 135 0.45 5.65 -2.12
N LEU A 136 0.69 5.22 -0.88
CA LEU A 136 1.86 4.44 -0.50
C LEU A 136 1.94 3.11 -1.26
N TYR A 137 0.82 2.40 -1.39
CA TYR A 137 0.73 1.19 -2.20
C TYR A 137 1.09 1.45 -3.67
N LEU A 138 0.53 2.51 -4.25
CA LEU A 138 0.80 2.89 -5.64
C LEU A 138 2.28 3.25 -5.88
N ASP A 139 2.91 3.96 -4.94
CA ASP A 139 4.36 4.23 -4.99
C ASP A 139 5.16 2.92 -4.89
N SER A 140 4.74 1.98 -4.04
CA SER A 140 5.42 0.68 -3.89
C SER A 140 5.36 -0.16 -5.17
N VAL A 141 4.21 -0.19 -5.84
CA VAL A 141 4.06 -0.83 -7.17
C VAL A 141 5.00 -0.17 -8.20
N GLN A 142 5.07 1.16 -8.19
CA GLN A 142 5.94 1.90 -9.10
C GLN A 142 7.41 1.58 -8.86
N ASP A 143 7.86 1.58 -7.61
CA ASP A 143 9.25 1.33 -7.25
C ASP A 143 9.64 -0.12 -7.57
N PHE A 144 8.77 -1.09 -7.28
CA PHE A 144 8.96 -2.49 -7.67
C PHE A 144 9.10 -2.65 -9.19
N THR A 145 8.17 -2.10 -9.96
CA THR A 145 8.19 -2.17 -11.44
C THR A 145 9.45 -1.50 -12.00
N ALA A 146 9.82 -0.32 -11.49
CA ALA A 146 10.99 0.41 -11.95
C ALA A 146 12.29 -0.33 -11.65
N ALA A 147 12.39 -0.99 -10.48
CA ALA A 147 13.52 -1.84 -10.12
C ALA A 147 13.62 -3.08 -11.03
N GLY A 148 12.49 -3.73 -11.32
CA GLY A 148 12.41 -4.85 -12.27
C GLY A 148 12.89 -4.45 -13.66
N MET A 149 12.33 -3.38 -14.24
CA MET A 149 12.77 -2.86 -15.54
C MET A 149 14.25 -2.47 -15.58
N LYS A 150 14.77 -1.87 -14.50
CA LYS A 150 16.17 -1.42 -14.43
C LYS A 150 17.14 -2.60 -14.32
N SER A 151 16.79 -3.63 -13.56
CA SER A 151 17.62 -4.82 -13.38
C SER A 151 17.55 -5.77 -14.58
N GLY A 152 16.48 -5.69 -15.37
CA GLY A 152 16.19 -6.64 -16.45
C GLY A 152 15.75 -8.01 -15.94
N ALA A 153 15.50 -8.14 -14.63
CA ALA A 153 14.92 -9.34 -14.05
C ALA A 153 13.44 -9.45 -14.44
N ASP A 154 12.95 -10.68 -14.56
CA ASP A 154 11.53 -10.92 -14.67
C ASP A 154 10.82 -10.51 -13.37
N PHE A 155 9.67 -9.87 -13.52
CA PHE A 155 8.80 -9.47 -12.41
C PHE A 155 7.34 -9.57 -12.87
N ASP A 156 6.42 -9.73 -11.93
CA ASP A 156 5.00 -9.80 -12.27
C ASP A 156 4.44 -8.41 -12.65
N GLU A 157 4.20 -8.23 -13.94
CA GLU A 157 3.61 -7.01 -14.51
C GLU A 157 2.14 -6.81 -14.08
N SER A 158 1.48 -7.85 -13.56
CA SER A 158 0.09 -7.79 -13.10
C SER A 158 -0.11 -6.74 -12.00
N TYR A 159 0.91 -6.49 -11.17
CA TYR A 159 0.85 -5.47 -10.13
C TYR A 159 0.71 -4.06 -10.70
N LEU A 160 1.47 -3.73 -11.75
CA LEU A 160 1.37 -2.44 -12.43
C LEU A 160 0.03 -2.30 -13.14
N ASN A 161 -0.39 -3.34 -13.88
CA ASN A 161 -1.65 -3.34 -14.61
C ASN A 161 -2.85 -3.19 -13.66
N GLY A 162 -2.82 -3.87 -12.52
CA GLY A 162 -3.81 -3.73 -11.46
C GLY A 162 -3.84 -2.31 -10.87
N ALA A 163 -2.67 -1.70 -10.63
CA ALA A 163 -2.59 -0.32 -10.16
C ALA A 163 -3.17 0.69 -11.17
N ILE A 164 -2.89 0.53 -12.47
CA ILE A 164 -3.46 1.36 -13.54
C ILE A 164 -4.98 1.18 -13.59
N ALA A 165 -5.50 -0.05 -13.56
CA ALA A 165 -6.92 -0.31 -13.56
C ALA A 165 -7.65 0.31 -12.34
N MET A 166 -7.04 0.25 -11.15
CA MET A 166 -7.58 0.91 -9.97
C MET A 166 -7.61 2.43 -10.10
N LEU A 167 -6.60 3.01 -10.74
CA LEU A 167 -6.53 4.44 -11.01
C LEU A 167 -7.59 4.89 -12.01
N GLU A 168 -7.74 4.16 -13.12
CA GLU A 168 -8.67 4.50 -14.20
C GLU A 168 -10.13 4.29 -13.81
N SER A 169 -10.42 3.27 -13.00
CA SER A 169 -11.75 3.05 -12.43
C SER A 169 -12.11 4.05 -11.32
N GLY A 170 -11.13 4.80 -10.80
CA GLY A 170 -11.32 5.68 -9.65
C GLY A 170 -11.49 4.95 -8.31
N LYS A 171 -11.17 3.65 -8.25
CA LYS A 171 -11.14 2.87 -7.00
C LYS A 171 -10.12 3.45 -6.02
N VAL A 172 -9.02 4.00 -6.54
CA VAL A 172 -8.01 4.73 -5.77
C VAL A 172 -7.86 6.15 -6.29
N ILE A 173 -7.64 7.09 -5.38
CA ILE A 173 -7.38 8.50 -5.69
C ILE A 173 -6.01 8.84 -5.14
N THR A 174 -5.16 9.44 -5.97
CA THR A 174 -3.84 9.91 -5.56
C THR A 174 -3.49 11.23 -6.26
N ASN A 175 -2.35 11.79 -5.91
CA ASN A 175 -1.83 13.03 -6.49
C ASN A 175 -1.27 12.81 -7.91
N ASP A 176 -1.14 13.90 -8.66
CA ASP A 176 -0.75 13.85 -10.07
C ASP A 176 0.71 13.40 -10.27
N ALA A 177 1.59 13.60 -9.28
CA ALA A 177 2.97 13.12 -9.38
C ALA A 177 3.02 11.59 -9.38
N VAL A 178 2.25 10.93 -8.51
CA VAL A 178 2.17 9.46 -8.44
C VAL A 178 1.50 8.90 -9.70
N LYS A 179 0.40 9.52 -10.16
CA LYS A 179 -0.23 9.17 -11.45
C LYS A 179 0.77 9.21 -12.59
N SER A 180 1.51 10.31 -12.71
CA SER A 180 2.49 10.48 -13.77
C SER A 180 3.53 9.37 -13.74
N LYS A 181 4.13 9.08 -12.57
CA LYS A 181 5.15 8.02 -12.42
C LYS A 181 4.64 6.64 -12.80
N LEU A 182 3.41 6.28 -12.42
CA LEU A 182 2.78 5.00 -12.80
C LEU A 182 2.63 4.90 -14.32
N TYR A 183 2.08 5.94 -14.96
CA TYR A 183 1.91 5.97 -16.42
C TYR A 183 3.26 5.99 -17.17
N VAL A 184 4.31 6.60 -16.61
CA VAL A 184 5.67 6.49 -17.14
C VAL A 184 6.14 5.03 -17.12
N CYS A 185 5.95 4.32 -16.00
CA CYS A 185 6.34 2.91 -15.90
C CYS A 185 5.55 2.03 -16.88
N HIS A 186 4.22 2.21 -16.93
CA HIS A 186 3.35 1.45 -17.83
C HIS A 186 3.71 1.68 -19.30
N GLY A 187 3.95 2.94 -19.70
CA GLY A 187 4.35 3.26 -21.06
C GLY A 187 5.73 2.72 -21.45
N ARG A 188 6.70 2.74 -20.53
CA ARG A 188 8.04 2.18 -20.76
C ARG A 188 8.04 0.66 -20.83
N LEU A 189 7.23 0.02 -19.99
CA LEU A 189 7.04 -1.42 -20.04
C LEU A 189 6.41 -1.83 -21.37
N ALA A 190 5.35 -1.14 -21.81
CA ALA A 190 4.73 -1.38 -23.11
C ALA A 190 5.71 -1.19 -24.28
N LEU A 191 6.59 -0.16 -24.22
CA LEU A 191 7.67 -0.01 -25.21
C LEU A 191 8.64 -1.19 -25.23
N ALA A 192 9.01 -1.73 -24.07
CA ALA A 192 9.88 -2.90 -23.97
C ALA A 192 9.21 -4.18 -24.51
N ARG A 193 7.87 -4.21 -24.57
CA ARG A 193 7.06 -5.28 -25.15
C ARG A 193 6.63 -5.00 -26.60
N ASP A 194 7.15 -3.94 -27.22
CA ASP A 194 6.77 -3.44 -28.55
C ASP A 194 5.25 -3.17 -28.71
N ASP A 195 4.52 -2.96 -27.61
CA ASP A 195 3.13 -2.49 -27.63
C ASP A 195 3.09 -0.96 -27.74
N ASN A 196 3.30 -0.46 -28.96
CA ASN A 196 3.37 0.97 -29.23
C ASN A 196 2.06 1.70 -28.92
N LYS A 197 0.90 1.03 -29.05
CA LYS A 197 -0.40 1.65 -28.79
C LYS A 197 -0.55 1.97 -27.30
N VAL A 198 -0.29 0.98 -26.44
CA VAL A 198 -0.33 1.17 -24.98
C VAL A 198 0.75 2.14 -24.52
N ALA A 199 1.94 2.07 -25.13
CA ALA A 199 3.02 3.00 -24.86
C ALA A 199 2.60 4.46 -25.11
N ILE A 200 2.03 4.76 -26.30
CA ILE A 200 1.63 6.13 -26.66
C ILE A 200 0.58 6.65 -25.67
N ASP A 201 -0.50 5.91 -25.44
CA ASP A 201 -1.59 6.32 -24.55
C ASP A 201 -1.07 6.60 -23.12
N SER A 202 -0.23 5.71 -22.61
CA SER A 202 0.32 5.84 -21.25
C SER A 202 1.26 7.04 -21.13
N LEU A 203 2.18 7.22 -22.08
CA LEU A 203 3.16 8.31 -22.00
C LEU A 203 2.49 9.68 -22.22
N GLU A 204 1.41 9.76 -23.01
CA GLU A 204 0.58 10.96 -23.13
C GLU A 204 -0.16 11.28 -21.83
N LYS A 205 -0.77 10.27 -21.18
CA LYS A 205 -1.35 10.42 -19.83
C LYS A 205 -0.31 10.88 -18.82
N ALA A 206 0.90 10.33 -18.85
CA ALA A 206 1.99 10.76 -17.97
C ALA A 206 2.32 12.26 -18.13
N LEU A 207 2.39 12.75 -19.37
CA LEU A 207 2.65 14.16 -19.68
C LEU A 207 1.49 15.08 -19.31
N LYS A 208 0.25 14.59 -19.34
CA LYS A 208 -0.92 15.33 -18.87
C LYS A 208 -0.86 15.64 -17.38
N TYR A 209 -0.33 14.70 -16.57
CA TYR A 209 -0.18 14.89 -15.13
C TYR A 209 1.12 15.61 -14.75
N ASN A 210 2.17 15.48 -15.56
CA ASN A 210 3.44 16.17 -15.37
C ASN A 210 4.15 16.39 -16.71
N ASP A 211 4.18 17.63 -17.20
CA ASP A 211 4.79 18.03 -18.47
C ASP A 211 6.32 17.79 -18.50
N LYS A 212 6.93 17.66 -17.32
CA LYS A 212 8.35 17.37 -17.06
C LYS A 212 8.61 15.90 -16.68
N ALA A 213 7.69 14.99 -16.97
CA ALA A 213 7.84 13.54 -16.68
C ALA A 213 9.03 12.86 -17.40
N GLY A 214 9.75 13.55 -18.29
CA GLY A 214 10.97 13.01 -18.92
C GLY A 214 10.73 11.97 -20.03
N VAL A 215 9.50 11.82 -20.51
CA VAL A 215 9.12 10.77 -21.49
C VAL A 215 8.91 11.25 -22.92
N LYS A 216 9.23 12.52 -23.23
CA LYS A 216 9.01 13.08 -24.59
C LYS A 216 9.80 12.31 -25.67
N THR A 217 10.99 11.83 -25.35
CA THR A 217 11.80 11.02 -26.27
C THR A 217 11.21 9.62 -26.46
N ASP A 218 10.77 9.00 -25.37
CA ASP A 218 10.12 7.67 -25.38
C ASP A 218 8.83 7.72 -26.23
N LEU A 219 8.02 8.77 -26.07
CA LEU A 219 6.80 8.97 -26.84
C LEU A 219 7.07 9.17 -28.35
N LYS A 220 8.12 9.91 -28.71
CA LYS A 220 8.52 10.06 -30.12
C LYS A 220 8.92 8.73 -30.73
N LYS A 221 9.65 7.88 -29.99
CA LYS A 221 10.03 6.53 -30.44
C LYS A 221 8.79 5.65 -30.64
N ALA A 222 7.85 5.67 -29.70
CA ALA A 222 6.59 4.92 -29.78
C ALA A 222 5.82 5.26 -31.06
N LYS A 223 5.65 6.57 -31.34
CA LYS A 223 4.93 7.10 -32.52
C LYS A 223 5.63 6.83 -33.85
N ALA A 224 6.93 6.54 -33.86
CA ALA A 224 7.66 6.22 -35.08
C ALA A 224 7.50 4.74 -35.47
N LYS A 225 7.12 3.88 -34.53
CA LYS A 225 6.95 2.43 -34.72
C LYS A 225 5.49 1.97 -34.82
N GLY A 226 4.54 2.80 -34.39
CA GLY A 226 3.09 2.52 -34.45
C GLY A 226 2.42 3.26 -35.58
#